data_AF-A0A316VMC4-F1
#
_entry.id   AF-A0A316VMC4-F1
#
_cell.length_a   1.000
_cell.length_b   1.000
_cell.length_c   1.000
_cell.angle_alpha   90.00
_cell.angle_beta   90.00
_cell.angle_gamma   90.00
#
_symmetry.space_group_name_H-M   'P 1'
#
loop_
_entity.id
_entity.type
_entity.pdbx_description
1 polymer ?
#
loop_
_entity_poly.entity_id
_entity_poly.type
_entity_poly.pdbx_seq_one_letter_code
_entity_poly.pdbx_strand_id
1 'polypeptide(L)'
;MAPKKEKKSSGGAAGNSAEISAEQTQLLELFSRISLSGPKALELTRLPAQSKALQEVIEDLPSEVGQLDQKVSGLIVLVCAPANLKGVERSQRNYLVRRVLDGSINTSDKVTAAAKFLFSSQPEVDQAAFDEACGVGECDRLVAPGARGALPAQG
;
A
#
# COMPACT_ATOMS: atom_id res chain seq x y z
N MET A 1 -19.43 34.08 -26.75
CA MET A 1 -18.46 34.68 -25.82
C MET A 1 -18.12 33.63 -24.75
N ALA A 2 -16.99 32.95 -24.88
CA ALA A 2 -16.36 32.23 -23.76
C ALA A 2 -15.53 33.25 -22.94
N PRO A 3 -15.14 32.93 -21.69
CA PRO A 3 -13.80 32.37 -21.53
C PRO A 3 -13.60 31.32 -20.42
N LYS A 4 -12.60 30.48 -20.71
CA LYS A 4 -11.77 29.57 -19.92
C LYS A 4 -11.57 29.89 -18.43
N LYS A 5 -11.50 28.83 -17.60
CA LYS A 5 -10.44 28.68 -16.59
C LYS A 5 -9.86 27.27 -16.58
N GLU A 6 -8.60 27.21 -17.00
CA GLU A 6 -7.61 26.20 -16.67
C GLU A 6 -7.47 26.02 -15.14
N LYS A 7 -7.36 24.76 -14.70
CA LYS A 7 -6.40 24.40 -13.66
C LYS A 7 -5.48 23.32 -14.23
N LYS A 8 -4.22 23.70 -14.35
CA LYS A 8 -3.07 22.89 -14.74
C LYS A 8 -2.30 22.60 -13.46
N SER A 9 -2.17 21.32 -13.10
CA SER A 9 -1.18 20.80 -12.14
C SER A 9 -1.21 19.28 -12.32
N SER A 10 -0.13 18.52 -12.50
CA SER A 10 1.30 18.78 -12.69
C SER A 10 1.92 17.38 -12.82
N GLY A 11 2.87 17.20 -13.75
CA GLY A 11 3.68 15.98 -13.91
C GLY A 11 3.09 15.02 -14.94
N GLY A 12 3.58 14.88 -16.16
CA GLY A 12 4.97 14.94 -16.58
C GLY A 12 5.63 13.57 -16.39
N ALA A 13 5.40 12.65 -17.34
CA ALA A 13 6.39 11.64 -17.74
C ALA A 13 5.94 10.96 -19.04
N ALA A 14 6.71 11.23 -20.11
CA ALA A 14 7.09 10.33 -21.20
C ALA A 14 6.11 9.18 -21.54
N GLY A 15 5.48 9.18 -22.70
CA GLY A 15 6.25 9.04 -23.93
C GLY A 15 6.92 7.68 -23.98
N ASN A 16 6.14 6.62 -24.22
CA ASN A 16 6.65 5.41 -24.86
C ASN A 16 5.52 4.76 -25.66
N SER A 17 5.70 4.73 -26.98
CA SER A 17 4.87 4.00 -27.94
C SER A 17 4.84 2.51 -27.59
N ALA A 18 3.73 2.05 -27.03
CA ALA A 18 3.21 0.69 -27.14
C ALA A 18 1.73 0.78 -26.74
N GLU A 19 0.83 0.19 -27.51
CA GLU A 19 -0.64 0.28 -27.35
C GLU A 19 -1.11 -0.01 -25.91
N ILE A 20 -1.30 1.06 -25.12
CA ILE A 20 -1.92 0.95 -23.80
C ILE A 20 -3.43 0.89 -24.01
N SER A 21 -3.98 -0.31 -23.86
CA SER A 21 -5.42 -0.56 -23.98
C SER A 21 -6.22 0.35 -23.03
N ALA A 22 -7.49 0.62 -23.36
CA ALA A 22 -8.37 1.49 -22.57
C ALA A 22 -8.42 1.07 -21.09
N GLU A 23 -8.48 -0.24 -20.83
CA GLU A 23 -8.47 -0.81 -19.47
C GLU A 23 -7.16 -0.50 -18.72
N GLN A 24 -6.01 -0.58 -19.39
CA GLN A 24 -4.73 -0.25 -18.78
C GLN A 24 -4.67 1.25 -18.44
N THR A 25 -5.24 2.11 -19.28
CA THR A 25 -5.33 3.54 -18.99
C THR A 25 -6.15 3.82 -17.74
N GLN A 26 -7.30 3.15 -17.58
CA GLN A 26 -8.12 3.29 -16.36
C GLN A 26 -7.38 2.83 -15.10
N LEU A 27 -6.62 1.73 -15.19
CA LEU A 27 -5.78 1.24 -14.10
C LEU A 27 -4.66 2.25 -13.76
N LEU A 28 -3.99 2.82 -14.76
CA LEU A 28 -2.97 3.85 -14.56
C LEU A 28 -3.54 5.11 -13.87
N GLU A 29 -4.77 5.51 -14.19
CA GLU A 29 -5.45 6.62 -13.51
C GLU A 29 -5.73 6.30 -12.03
N LEU A 30 -6.17 5.07 -11.71
CA LEU A 30 -6.32 4.61 -10.33
C LEU A 30 -4.99 4.60 -9.59
N PHE A 31 -3.92 4.10 -10.23
CA PHE A 31 -2.57 4.06 -9.64
C PHE A 31 -2.01 5.47 -9.40
N SER A 32 -2.36 6.43 -10.27
CA SER A 32 -1.98 7.82 -10.07
C SER A 32 -2.57 8.45 -8.81
N ARG A 33 -3.70 7.94 -8.29
CA ARG A 33 -4.27 8.40 -7.01
C ARG A 33 -3.37 8.12 -5.81
N ILE A 34 -2.63 7.02 -5.88
CA ILE A 34 -1.68 6.60 -4.85
C ILE A 34 -0.23 7.02 -5.19
N SER A 35 -0.05 8.05 -6.00
CA SER A 35 1.27 8.53 -6.49
C SER A 35 2.09 7.46 -7.24
N LEU A 36 1.43 6.47 -7.83
CA LEU A 36 2.08 5.40 -8.57
C LEU A 36 1.92 5.63 -10.07
N SER A 37 3.02 6.00 -10.73
CA SER A 37 3.03 6.35 -12.16
C SER A 37 4.33 5.90 -12.85
N GLY A 38 4.38 6.02 -14.16
CA GLY A 38 5.53 5.67 -15.00
C GLY A 38 5.65 4.18 -15.31
N PRO A 39 6.86 3.67 -15.55
CA PRO A 39 7.07 2.31 -16.07
C PRO A 39 6.62 1.23 -15.07
N LYS A 40 6.72 1.51 -13.76
CA LYS A 40 6.22 0.58 -12.73
C LYS A 40 4.72 0.37 -12.86
N ALA A 41 3.94 1.45 -13.00
CA ALA A 41 2.49 1.36 -13.12
C ALA A 41 2.09 0.55 -14.37
N LEU A 42 2.79 0.75 -15.49
CA LEU A 42 2.60 0.00 -16.72
C LEU A 42 2.87 -1.51 -16.57
N GLU A 43 3.93 -1.89 -15.86
CA GLU A 43 4.22 -3.31 -15.63
C GLU A 43 3.13 -3.98 -14.80
N LEU A 44 2.50 -3.24 -13.87
CA LEU A 44 1.36 -3.75 -13.09
C LEU A 44 0.13 -3.97 -13.96
N THR A 45 -0.14 -3.08 -14.93
CA THR A 45 -1.29 -3.25 -15.83
C THR A 45 -1.12 -4.45 -16.77
N ARG A 46 0.12 -4.88 -17.01
CA ARG A 46 0.44 -6.12 -17.76
C ARG A 46 0.26 -7.39 -16.93
N LEU A 47 0.11 -7.26 -15.61
CA LEU A 47 -0.03 -8.37 -14.67
C LEU A 47 -1.47 -8.41 -14.13
N PRO A 48 -2.39 -9.15 -14.76
CA PRO A 48 -3.83 -9.11 -14.41
C PRO A 48 -4.13 -9.51 -12.96
N ALA A 49 -3.33 -10.40 -12.37
CA ALA A 49 -3.47 -10.79 -10.97
C ALA A 49 -3.09 -9.64 -10.01
N GLN A 50 -2.03 -8.91 -10.34
CA GLN A 50 -1.53 -7.81 -9.53
C GLN A 50 -2.36 -6.54 -9.72
N SER A 51 -2.74 -6.21 -10.96
CA SER A 51 -3.60 -5.05 -11.22
C SER A 51 -4.97 -5.19 -10.53
N LYS A 52 -5.60 -6.36 -10.61
CA LYS A 52 -6.85 -6.64 -9.89
C LYS A 52 -6.67 -6.55 -8.37
N ALA A 53 -5.59 -7.12 -7.85
CA ALA A 53 -5.28 -7.03 -6.42
C ALA A 53 -5.08 -5.59 -5.95
N LEU A 54 -4.37 -4.78 -6.75
CA LEU A 54 -4.10 -3.38 -6.46
C LEU A 54 -5.37 -2.55 -6.54
N GLN A 55 -6.22 -2.79 -7.53
CA GLN A 55 -7.51 -2.12 -7.68
C GLN A 55 -8.37 -2.34 -6.44
N GLU A 56 -8.56 -3.58 -6.00
CA GLU A 56 -9.37 -3.86 -4.81
C GLU A 56 -8.79 -3.22 -3.55
N VAL A 57 -7.46 -3.22 -3.42
CA VAL A 57 -6.80 -2.53 -2.30
C VAL A 57 -7.06 -1.04 -2.35
N ILE A 58 -6.92 -0.41 -3.52
CA ILE A 58 -7.14 1.03 -3.71
C ILE A 58 -8.60 1.40 -3.42
N GLU A 59 -9.56 0.55 -3.80
CA GLU A 59 -10.97 0.75 -3.49
C GLU A 59 -11.30 0.58 -2.00
N ASP A 60 -10.56 -0.28 -1.29
CA ASP A 60 -10.71 -0.49 0.16
C ASP A 60 -10.00 0.58 0.99
N LEU A 61 -9.09 1.36 0.38
CA LEU A 61 -8.41 2.46 1.08
C LEU A 61 -9.44 3.49 1.57
N PRO A 62 -9.43 3.86 2.86
CA PRO A 62 -10.34 4.87 3.38
C PRO A 62 -10.02 6.21 2.71
N SER A 63 -11.06 6.97 2.32
CA SER A 63 -10.91 8.27 1.63
C SER A 63 -10.17 9.33 2.46
N GLU A 64 -9.92 9.05 3.75
CA GLU A 64 -9.15 9.86 4.69
C GLU A 64 -7.64 9.68 4.53
N VAL A 65 -7.21 8.57 3.92
CA VAL A 65 -5.85 8.35 3.46
C VAL A 65 -5.69 9.26 2.26
N GLY A 66 -5.12 10.45 2.49
CA GLY A 66 -4.87 11.45 1.45
C GLY A 66 -3.88 10.96 0.39
N GLN A 67 -3.04 11.85 -0.13
CA GLN A 67 -2.01 11.44 -1.07
C GLN A 67 -1.03 10.48 -0.39
N LEU A 68 -0.94 9.25 -0.91
CA LEU A 68 0.05 8.29 -0.44
C LEU A 68 1.44 8.67 -0.93
N ASP A 69 2.42 8.48 -0.04
CA ASP A 69 3.83 8.65 -0.36
C ASP A 69 4.28 7.59 -1.37
N GLN A 70 5.22 7.93 -2.26
CA GLN A 70 5.76 7.00 -3.25
C GLN A 70 6.39 5.75 -2.62
N LYS A 71 6.90 5.87 -1.38
CA LYS A 71 7.39 4.71 -0.63
C LYS A 71 6.25 3.77 -0.26
N VAL A 72 5.17 4.33 0.30
CA VAL A 72 3.99 3.57 0.74
C VAL A 72 3.32 2.87 -0.44
N SER A 73 3.13 3.57 -1.55
CA SER A 73 2.55 2.96 -2.75
C SER A 73 3.45 1.89 -3.37
N GLY A 74 4.77 2.07 -3.31
CA GLY A 74 5.74 1.03 -3.67
C GLY A 74 5.60 -0.24 -2.81
N LEU A 75 5.33 -0.11 -1.51
CA LEU A 75 5.10 -1.23 -0.62
C LEU A 75 3.75 -1.90 -0.86
N ILE A 76 2.69 -1.12 -1.10
CA ILE A 76 1.36 -1.67 -1.46
C ILE A 76 1.44 -2.49 -2.74
N VAL A 77 2.19 -2.02 -3.73
CA VAL A 77 2.46 -2.77 -4.97
C VAL A 77 3.18 -4.09 -4.68
N LEU A 78 4.15 -4.06 -3.77
CA LEU A 78 4.85 -5.27 -3.36
C LEU A 78 3.94 -6.26 -2.61
N VAL A 79 3.05 -5.76 -1.75
CA VAL A 79 2.02 -6.59 -1.09
C VAL A 79 1.15 -7.28 -2.13
N CYS A 80 0.79 -6.57 -3.20
CA CYS A 80 -0.02 -7.11 -4.29
C CYS A 80 0.78 -7.92 -5.32
N ALA A 81 2.10 -8.07 -5.14
CA ALA A 81 2.92 -8.83 -6.08
C ALA A 81 2.51 -10.31 -6.06
N PRO A 82 2.47 -10.99 -7.23
CA PRO A 82 2.01 -12.37 -7.32
C PRO A 82 2.80 -13.33 -6.42
N ALA A 83 4.07 -13.03 -6.15
CA ALA A 83 4.90 -13.79 -5.21
C ALA A 83 4.37 -13.74 -3.76
N ASN A 84 3.79 -12.62 -3.34
CA ASN A 84 3.25 -12.39 -2.00
C ASN A 84 1.74 -12.66 -1.91
N LEU A 85 1.03 -12.69 -3.04
CA LEU A 85 -0.38 -13.07 -3.10
C LEU A 85 -0.63 -14.56 -2.90
N LYS A 86 0.39 -15.40 -3.10
CA LYS A 86 0.24 -16.85 -3.10
C LYS A 86 -0.13 -17.35 -1.69
N GLY A 87 -1.41 -17.68 -1.51
CA GLY A 87 -1.98 -18.14 -0.25
C GLY A 87 -2.18 -17.05 0.81
N VAL A 88 -2.19 -15.78 0.39
CA VAL A 88 -2.66 -14.65 1.21
C VAL A 88 -4.06 -14.27 0.75
N GLU A 89 -5.04 -14.41 1.63
CA GLU A 89 -6.43 -14.06 1.36
C GLU A 89 -6.63 -12.54 1.27
N ARG A 90 -7.78 -12.12 0.73
CA ARG A 90 -8.15 -10.70 0.61
C ARG A 90 -8.06 -9.97 1.96
N SER A 91 -8.60 -10.57 3.02
CA SER A 91 -8.60 -9.98 4.37
C SER A 91 -7.18 -9.79 4.92
N GLN A 92 -6.30 -10.77 4.70
CA GLN A 92 -4.90 -10.72 5.09
C GLN A 92 -4.13 -9.65 4.30
N ARG A 93 -4.40 -9.52 3.00
CA ARG A 93 -3.83 -8.46 2.16
C ARG A 93 -4.24 -7.07 2.63
N ASN A 94 -5.52 -6.88 2.94
CA ASN A 94 -6.01 -5.62 3.48
C ASN A 94 -5.35 -5.30 4.83
N TYR A 95 -5.18 -6.31 5.70
CA TYR A 95 -4.44 -6.16 6.94
C TYR A 95 -2.99 -5.69 6.70
N LEU A 96 -2.27 -6.27 5.74
CA LEU A 96 -0.93 -5.81 5.35
C LEU A 96 -0.93 -4.36 4.89
N VAL A 97 -1.89 -3.98 4.04
CA VAL A 97 -2.00 -2.61 3.54
C VAL A 97 -2.22 -1.65 4.70
N ARG A 98 -3.14 -1.94 5.62
CA ARG A 98 -3.35 -1.12 6.83
C ARG A 98 -2.08 -1.00 7.67
N ARG A 99 -1.29 -2.07 7.81
CA ARG A 99 0.02 -2.03 8.50
C ARG A 99 1.07 -1.20 7.75
N VAL A 100 1.02 -1.18 6.42
CA VAL A 100 1.88 -0.30 5.61
C VAL A 100 1.46 1.17 5.79
N LEU A 101 0.16 1.46 5.81
CA LEU A 101 -0.37 2.81 6.04
C LEU A 101 -0.04 3.34 7.43
N ASP A 102 -0.11 2.47 8.44
CA ASP A 102 0.27 2.76 9.83
C ASP A 102 1.78 3.01 9.98
N GLY A 103 2.59 2.57 9.01
CA GLY A 103 4.06 2.70 9.03
C GLY A 103 4.77 1.56 9.77
N SER A 104 4.03 0.64 10.39
CA SER A 104 4.52 -0.63 10.93
C SER A 104 5.37 -1.39 9.90
N ILE A 105 4.88 -1.48 8.65
CA ILE A 105 5.60 -2.09 7.53
C ILE A 105 6.08 -0.99 6.58
N ASN A 106 7.37 -0.66 6.67
CA ASN A 106 7.99 0.41 5.89
C ASN A 106 9.08 -0.08 4.91
N THR A 107 9.36 -1.38 4.89
CA THR A 107 10.40 -1.98 4.05
C THR A 107 9.88 -3.19 3.30
N SER A 108 10.44 -3.43 2.11
CA SER A 108 10.10 -4.54 1.22
C SER A 108 10.30 -5.92 1.86
N ASP A 109 11.33 -6.05 2.69
CA ASP A 109 11.66 -7.30 3.38
C ASP A 109 10.54 -7.69 4.37
N LYS A 110 10.10 -6.73 5.18
CA LYS A 110 8.96 -6.85 6.09
C LYS A 110 7.67 -7.25 5.38
N VAL A 111 7.38 -6.68 4.21
CA VAL A 111 6.21 -7.10 3.39
C VAL A 111 6.28 -8.58 3.03
N THR A 112 7.46 -9.03 2.61
CA THR A 112 7.69 -10.41 2.18
C THR A 112 7.64 -11.38 3.36
N ALA A 113 8.23 -11.02 4.49
CA ALA A 113 8.17 -11.78 5.74
C ALA A 113 6.72 -11.89 6.23
N ALA A 114 5.98 -10.78 6.20
CA ALA A 114 4.58 -10.71 6.60
C ALA A 114 3.68 -11.58 5.71
N ALA A 115 3.87 -11.54 4.39
CA ALA A 115 3.14 -12.41 3.47
C ALA A 115 3.41 -13.90 3.74
N LYS A 116 4.67 -14.26 4.04
CA LYS A 116 5.03 -15.64 4.44
C LYS A 116 4.42 -16.05 5.78
N PHE A 117 4.40 -15.14 6.75
CA PHE A 117 3.79 -15.38 8.05
C PHE A 117 2.28 -15.63 7.91
N LEU A 118 1.59 -14.82 7.10
CA LEU A 118 0.15 -14.95 6.83
C LEU A 118 -0.17 -16.20 6.00
N PHE A 119 0.73 -16.62 5.13
CA PHE A 119 0.63 -17.91 4.43
C PHE A 119 0.70 -19.09 5.42
N SER A 120 1.57 -19.00 6.43
CA SER A 120 1.76 -20.06 7.42
C SER A 120 0.77 -20.00 8.59
N SER A 121 0.21 -18.82 8.88
CA SER A 121 -0.74 -18.58 9.98
C SER A 121 -2.15 -18.58 9.43
N GLN A 122 -2.79 -19.74 9.48
CA GLN A 122 -4.22 -19.89 9.23
C GLN A 122 -4.88 -20.48 10.50
N PRO A 123 -6.00 -19.93 11.02
CA PRO A 123 -6.76 -18.74 10.62
C PRO A 123 -6.61 -17.49 11.51
N GLU A 124 -5.89 -17.55 12.64
CA GLU A 124 -5.75 -16.44 13.58
C GLU A 124 -4.38 -15.76 13.39
N VAL A 125 -4.39 -14.48 12.97
CA VAL A 125 -3.17 -13.69 12.86
C VAL A 125 -2.86 -13.11 14.23
N ASP A 126 -1.94 -13.74 14.95
CA ASP A 126 -1.41 -13.19 16.20
C ASP A 126 -0.62 -11.93 15.91
N GLN A 127 -1.16 -10.78 16.31
CA GLN A 127 -0.53 -9.49 16.01
C GLN A 127 0.86 -9.40 16.64
N ALA A 128 1.06 -9.96 17.84
CA ALA A 128 2.35 -9.97 18.52
C ALA A 128 3.38 -10.86 17.81
N ALA A 129 3.00 -12.09 17.43
CA ALA A 129 3.88 -12.98 16.68
C ALA A 129 4.17 -12.45 15.28
N PHE A 130 3.21 -11.76 14.67
CA PHE A 130 3.39 -11.04 13.41
C PHE A 130 4.39 -9.89 13.55
N ASP A 131 4.28 -9.09 14.61
CA ASP A 131 5.18 -7.98 14.91
C ASP A 131 6.63 -8.49 15.08
N GLU A 132 6.79 -9.57 15.85
CA GLU A 132 8.06 -10.24 16.10
C GLU A 132 8.65 -10.83 14.82
N ALA A 133 7.85 -11.59 14.05
CA ALA A 133 8.29 -12.21 12.80
C ALA A 133 8.64 -11.18 11.71
N CYS A 134 7.99 -10.01 11.73
CA CYS A 134 8.25 -8.92 10.79
C CYS A 134 9.23 -7.87 11.33
N GLY A 135 9.74 -8.01 12.56
CA GLY A 135 10.61 -7.02 13.20
C GLY A 135 9.99 -5.61 13.22
N VAL A 136 8.67 -5.54 13.36
CA VAL A 136 7.96 -4.29 13.68
C VAL A 136 8.28 -4.02 15.17
N GLY A 137 8.55 -2.77 15.54
CA GLY A 137 8.94 -2.42 16.92
C GLY A 137 10.43 -2.53 17.31
N GLU A 138 11.28 -3.32 16.63
CA GLU A 138 12.68 -3.48 17.08
C GLU A 138 13.58 -2.24 16.82
N CYS A 139 13.12 -1.28 16.01
CA CYS A 139 13.70 0.07 15.91
C CYS A 139 12.91 1.15 16.66
N ASP A 140 11.75 0.83 17.25
CA ASP A 140 10.95 1.78 18.06
C ASP A 140 11.18 1.60 19.56
N ARG A 141 12.33 1.04 19.96
CA ARG A 141 12.80 1.16 21.35
C ARG A 141 13.66 2.40 21.58
N LEU A 142 13.44 3.46 20.78
CA LEU A 142 14.16 4.73 20.91
C LEU A 142 13.34 5.99 20.60
N VAL A 143 12.01 5.90 20.47
CA VAL A 143 11.14 7.08 20.55
C VAL A 143 10.31 7.01 21.82
N ALA A 144 10.49 8.01 22.68
CA ALA A 144 9.83 8.11 23.96
C ALA A 144 8.30 8.13 23.80
N PRO A 145 7.52 7.49 24.70
CA PRO A 145 6.08 7.74 24.82
C PRO A 145 5.86 9.14 25.42
N GLY A 146 5.98 10.16 24.57
CA GLY A 146 5.55 11.52 24.86
C GLY A 146 4.06 11.67 24.62
N ALA A 147 3.30 11.61 25.71
CA ALA A 147 1.93 12.13 25.88
C ALA A 147 0.79 11.38 25.19
N ARG A 148 0.10 10.52 25.96
CA ARG A 148 -1.37 10.51 25.99
C ARG A 148 -1.87 10.10 27.37
N GLY A 149 -2.47 11.07 28.07
CA GLY A 149 -3.51 10.82 29.08
C GLY A 149 -3.01 10.51 30.48
N ALA A 150 -2.74 11.56 31.26
CA ALA A 150 -2.90 11.50 32.70
C ALA A 150 -4.34 11.08 33.05
N LEU A 151 -4.48 10.07 33.89
CA LEU A 151 -5.69 9.89 34.71
C LEU A 151 -5.23 9.64 36.16
N PRO A 152 -5.69 10.45 37.13
CA PRO A 152 -5.11 10.48 38.46
C PRO A 152 -5.51 9.28 39.32
N ALA A 153 -4.60 8.98 40.24
CA ALA A 153 -4.72 8.02 41.33
C ALA A 153 -6.03 8.18 42.13
N GLN A 154 -6.60 7.04 42.51
CA GLN A 154 -7.35 6.87 43.75
C GLN A 154 -6.64 5.74 44.50
N GLY A 155 -6.34 5.80 45.78
CA GLY A 155 -7.04 6.45 46.89
C GLY A 155 -7.18 5.37 47.95
#